data_AF-A0A410TL73-F1
#
_entry.id   AF-A0A410TL73-F1
#
_cell.length_a   1.000
_cell.length_b   1.000
_cell.length_c   1.000
_cell.angle_alpha   90.00
_cell.angle_beta   90.00
_cell.angle_gamma   90.00
#
_symmetry.space_group_name_H-M   'P 1'
#
loop_
_entity.id
_entity.type
_entity.pdbx_description
1 polymer ?
#
loop_
_entity_poly.entity_id
_entity_poly.type
_entity_poly.pdbx_seq_one_letter_code
_entity_poly.pdbx_strand_id
1 'polypeptide(L)'
;MDERTGHTDADDRESDCTTTESFDDHGIDDGSELIRRTYYRLIADGDDAFEPTERFLDRLADAFTRAYLTVTDSHELPAHVAAAVDDARVWTGAEFGDEPDADLRGTVIPAFYRHAAGFHCAYRDQRSA
;
A
#
# COMPACT_ATOMS: atom_id res chain seq x y z
N MET A 1 20.92 44.42 0.79
CA MET A 1 21.80 43.50 0.05
C MET A 1 22.14 42.38 1.00
N ASP A 2 22.07 41.16 0.46
CA ASP A 2 22.42 39.85 1.02
C ASP A 2 21.31 39.01 1.66
N GLU A 3 20.99 37.98 0.87
CA GLU A 3 20.06 36.88 1.00
C GLU A 3 20.69 35.67 1.72
N ARG A 4 19.87 34.63 1.93
CA ARG A 4 20.17 33.21 2.27
C ARG A 4 20.27 32.92 3.78
N THR A 5 19.57 31.94 4.35
CA THR A 5 19.15 30.65 3.80
C THR A 5 17.95 30.16 4.63
N GLY A 6 16.95 29.57 3.99
CA GLY A 6 15.86 28.91 4.68
C GLY A 6 16.37 27.75 5.52
N HIS A 7 15.85 27.64 6.74
CA HIS A 7 15.82 26.39 7.45
C HIS A 7 14.37 25.95 7.43
N THR A 8 14.04 25.13 6.43
CA THR A 8 12.84 24.31 6.47
C THR A 8 13.09 23.29 7.57
N ASP A 9 12.54 23.52 8.76
CA ASP A 9 12.35 22.49 9.77
C ASP A 9 11.30 21.49 9.20
N ALA A 10 11.77 20.59 8.34
CA ALA A 10 11.06 19.38 7.90
C ALA A 10 11.67 18.15 8.60
N ASP A 11 11.99 18.32 9.88
CA ASP A 11 12.39 17.25 10.78
C ASP A 11 11.20 17.06 11.74
N ASP A 12 10.77 15.82 11.96
CA ASP A 12 9.56 15.44 12.72
C ASP A 12 8.19 15.59 11.98
N ARG A 13 8.07 15.00 10.79
CA ARG A 13 6.80 14.35 10.43
C ARG A 13 6.98 12.86 10.70
N GLU A 14 6.67 12.43 11.92
CA GLU A 14 6.21 11.05 12.14
C GLU A 14 5.08 10.83 11.14
N SER A 15 5.41 10.23 9.99
CA SER A 15 4.45 9.97 8.93
C SER A 15 3.39 9.08 9.56
N ASP A 16 2.13 9.51 9.59
CA ASP A 16 1.06 8.72 10.21
C ASP A 16 0.81 7.51 9.32
N CYS A 17 1.58 6.45 9.57
CA CYS A 17 1.77 5.27 8.74
C CYS A 17 0.52 4.42 8.54
N THR A 18 -0.58 4.81 9.17
CA THR A 18 -1.90 4.17 9.05
C THR A 18 -2.86 4.94 8.15
N THR A 19 -2.46 6.13 7.71
CA THR A 19 -3.28 7.04 6.91
C THR A 19 -2.96 6.94 5.42
N THR A 20 -3.76 7.65 4.64
CA THR A 20 -3.70 7.74 3.19
C THR A 20 -2.36 8.30 2.66
N GLU A 21 -1.53 8.88 3.52
CA GLU A 21 -0.24 9.55 3.20
C GLU A 21 0.99 8.64 3.42
N SER A 22 0.83 7.36 3.77
CA SER A 22 1.98 6.47 4.09
C SER A 22 2.97 6.25 2.94
N PHE A 23 2.57 6.54 1.70
CA PHE A 23 3.42 6.43 0.51
C PHE A 23 3.79 7.80 -0.10
N ASP A 24 3.64 8.90 0.63
CA ASP A 24 3.92 10.26 0.14
C ASP A 24 5.39 10.43 -0.33
N ASP A 25 6.34 9.76 0.34
CA ASP A 25 7.76 9.67 -0.07
C ASP A 25 7.97 9.09 -1.48
N HIS A 26 6.98 8.35 -2.00
CA HIS A 26 6.98 7.77 -3.35
C HIS A 26 6.10 8.57 -4.34
N GLY A 27 5.66 9.78 -3.96
CA GLY A 27 4.80 10.63 -4.77
C GLY A 27 3.33 10.18 -4.78
N ILE A 28 2.88 9.51 -3.72
CA ILE A 28 1.49 9.07 -3.55
C ILE A 28 0.87 9.89 -2.42
N ASP A 29 0.32 11.05 -2.77
CA ASP A 29 -0.32 11.98 -1.82
C ASP A 29 -1.67 11.46 -1.30
N ASP A 30 -2.31 10.55 -2.04
CA ASP A 30 -3.59 9.94 -1.67
C ASP A 30 -3.63 8.43 -1.98
N GLY A 31 -3.42 7.61 -0.94
CA GLY A 31 -3.64 6.17 -0.96
C GLY A 31 -5.05 5.70 -1.36
N SER A 32 -6.07 6.57 -1.36
CA SER A 32 -7.39 6.22 -1.90
C SER A 32 -7.32 5.96 -3.41
N GLU A 33 -6.40 6.62 -4.12
CA GLU A 33 -6.10 6.33 -5.52
C GLU A 33 -5.54 4.92 -5.72
N LEU A 34 -4.62 4.48 -4.85
CA LEU A 34 -4.09 3.11 -4.86
C LEU A 34 -5.19 2.08 -4.62
N ILE A 35 -5.99 2.29 -3.57
CA ILE A 35 -7.13 1.42 -3.24
C ILE A 35 -8.08 1.31 -4.44
N ARG A 36 -8.45 2.45 -5.02
CA ARG A 36 -9.36 2.51 -6.18
C ARG A 36 -8.78 1.80 -7.40
N ARG A 37 -7.51 2.04 -7.74
CA ARG A 37 -6.84 1.42 -8.89
C ARG A 37 -6.62 -0.08 -8.70
N THR A 38 -6.37 -0.53 -7.47
CA THR A 38 -6.26 -1.94 -7.12
C THR A 38 -7.60 -2.64 -7.35
N TYR A 39 -8.69 -2.07 -6.86
CA TYR A 39 -10.03 -2.59 -7.08
C TYR A 39 -10.36 -2.74 -8.57
N TYR A 40 -10.21 -1.67 -9.36
CA TYR A 40 -10.56 -1.75 -10.79
C TYR A 40 -9.67 -2.71 -11.60
N ARG A 41 -8.44 -2.98 -11.15
CA ARG A 41 -7.60 -4.01 -11.75
C ARG A 41 -8.14 -5.40 -11.49
N LEU A 42 -8.50 -5.72 -10.25
CA LEU A 42 -9.14 -6.99 -9.92
C LEU A 42 -10.42 -7.20 -10.74
N ILE A 43 -11.26 -6.17 -10.88
CA ILE A 43 -12.44 -6.24 -11.76
C ILE A 43 -12.06 -6.54 -13.22
N ALA A 44 -10.99 -5.93 -13.74
CA ALA A 44 -10.55 -6.15 -15.12
C ALA A 44 -10.03 -7.58 -15.36
N ASP A 45 -9.47 -8.21 -14.34
CA ASP A 45 -9.00 -9.60 -14.35
C ASP A 45 -10.11 -10.62 -14.00
N GLY A 46 -11.32 -10.16 -13.69
CA GLY A 46 -12.50 -10.99 -13.39
C GLY A 46 -12.65 -11.41 -11.92
N ASP A 47 -11.95 -10.74 -11.02
CA ASP A 47 -11.96 -10.96 -9.57
C ASP A 47 -12.85 -9.91 -8.87
N ASP A 48 -14.17 -10.01 -9.05
CA ASP A 48 -15.14 -9.04 -8.51
C ASP A 48 -15.64 -9.31 -7.09
N ALA A 49 -15.35 -10.49 -6.55
CA ALA A 49 -15.67 -10.89 -5.19
C ALA A 49 -14.42 -11.38 -4.46
N PHE A 50 -14.38 -11.21 -3.14
CA PHE A 50 -13.30 -11.74 -2.32
C PHE A 50 -13.38 -13.27 -2.26
N GLU A 51 -12.23 -13.92 -2.46
CA GLU A 51 -12.05 -15.34 -2.15
C GLU A 51 -10.85 -15.45 -1.19
N PRO A 52 -10.99 -16.03 0.02
CA PRO A 52 -9.87 -16.16 0.98
C PRO A 52 -8.93 -17.31 0.58
N THR A 53 -8.42 -17.27 -0.65
CA THR A 53 -7.50 -18.26 -1.21
C THR A 53 -6.15 -17.61 -1.45
N GLU A 54 -5.09 -18.42 -1.36
CA GLU A 54 -3.73 -17.97 -1.69
C GLU A 54 -3.68 -17.34 -3.09
N ARG A 55 -4.39 -17.94 -4.06
CA ARG A 55 -4.48 -17.46 -5.44
C ARG A 55 -5.10 -16.06 -5.53
N PHE A 56 -6.18 -15.80 -4.81
CA PHE A 56 -6.81 -14.48 -4.83
C PHE A 56 -5.90 -13.44 -4.15
N LEU A 57 -5.29 -13.80 -3.02
CA LEU A 57 -4.35 -12.94 -2.30
C LEU A 57 -3.11 -12.61 -3.14
N ASP A 58 -2.59 -13.57 -3.92
CA ASP A 58 -1.54 -13.35 -4.94
C ASP A 58 -1.97 -12.29 -5.97
N ARG A 59 -3.20 -12.40 -6.48
CA ARG A 59 -3.74 -11.44 -7.46
C ARG A 59 -3.99 -10.07 -6.86
N LEU A 60 -4.45 -10.00 -5.60
CA LEU A 60 -4.60 -8.75 -4.87
C LEU A 60 -3.23 -8.04 -4.73
N ALA A 61 -2.19 -8.76 -4.34
CA ALA A 61 -0.83 -8.23 -4.23
C ALA A 61 -0.26 -7.77 -5.59
N ASP A 62 -0.48 -8.53 -6.67
CA ASP A 62 -0.09 -8.13 -8.04
C ASP A 62 -0.87 -6.90 -8.53
N ALA A 63 -2.19 -6.85 -8.29
CA ALA A 63 -3.03 -5.71 -8.65
C ALA A 63 -2.59 -4.44 -7.92
N PHE A 64 -2.25 -4.56 -6.63
CA PHE A 64 -1.70 -3.46 -5.84
C PHE A 64 -0.34 -3.01 -6.37
N THR A 65 0.57 -3.96 -6.64
CA THR A 65 1.89 -3.70 -7.23
C THR A 65 1.76 -2.93 -8.54
N ARG A 66 0.90 -3.36 -9.45
CA ARG A 66 0.67 -2.67 -10.72
C ARG A 66 0.04 -1.29 -10.52
N ALA A 67 -0.82 -1.15 -9.52
CA ALA A 67 -1.38 0.15 -9.14
C ALA A 67 -0.29 1.11 -8.67
N TYR A 68 0.57 0.65 -7.77
CA TYR A 68 1.74 1.39 -7.30
C TYR A 68 2.61 1.86 -8.46
N LEU A 69 3.10 0.93 -9.30
CA LEU A 69 3.99 1.25 -10.41
C LEU A 69 3.40 2.27 -11.39
N THR A 70 2.07 2.24 -11.57
CA THR A 70 1.36 3.21 -12.42
C THR A 70 1.21 4.57 -11.77
N VAL A 71 0.97 4.63 -10.46
CA VAL A 71 0.82 5.90 -9.75
C VAL A 71 2.18 6.60 -9.65
N THR A 72 3.25 5.83 -9.41
CA THR A 72 4.59 6.35 -9.19
C THR A 72 5.43 6.44 -10.46
N ASP A 73 4.86 6.13 -11.64
CA ASP A 73 5.57 6.01 -12.93
C ASP A 73 6.90 5.21 -12.82
N SER A 74 6.90 4.19 -11.97
CA SER A 74 8.07 3.39 -11.65
C SER A 74 8.09 2.07 -12.42
N HIS A 75 9.29 1.57 -12.71
CA HIS A 75 9.46 0.29 -13.44
C HIS A 75 9.51 -0.91 -12.51
N GLU A 76 9.92 -0.71 -11.26
CA GLU A 76 10.09 -1.75 -10.25
C GLU A 76 9.71 -1.22 -8.87
N LEU A 77 9.28 -2.15 -8.00
CA LEU A 77 9.00 -1.85 -6.61
C LEU A 77 10.32 -1.73 -5.84
N PRO A 78 10.50 -0.70 -5.01
CA PRO A 78 11.58 -0.69 -4.02
C PRO A 78 11.49 -1.93 -3.13
N ALA A 79 12.63 -2.55 -2.81
CA ALA A 79 12.65 -3.83 -2.08
C ALA A 79 11.89 -3.83 -0.74
N HIS A 80 11.88 -2.69 -0.03
CA HIS A 80 11.14 -2.55 1.22
C HIS A 80 9.61 -2.46 0.99
N VAL A 81 9.16 -1.85 -0.11
CA VAL A 81 7.74 -1.85 -0.50
C VAL A 81 7.31 -3.25 -0.94
N ALA A 82 8.14 -3.95 -1.72
CA ALA A 82 7.86 -5.34 -2.12
C ALA A 82 7.67 -6.25 -0.91
N ALA A 83 8.59 -6.20 0.07
CA ALA A 83 8.44 -6.94 1.32
C ALA A 83 7.15 -6.56 2.07
N ALA A 84 6.82 -5.27 2.16
CA ALA A 84 5.60 -4.80 2.82
C ALA A 84 4.31 -5.33 2.15
N VAL A 85 4.29 -5.43 0.82
CA VAL A 85 3.19 -5.99 0.06
C VAL A 85 3.05 -7.50 0.31
N ASP A 86 4.16 -8.24 0.34
CA ASP A 86 4.17 -9.67 0.67
C ASP A 86 3.65 -9.95 2.08
N ASP A 87 4.07 -9.18 3.09
CA ASP A 87 3.56 -9.35 4.45
C ASP A 87 2.10 -8.92 4.58
N ALA A 88 1.69 -7.84 3.91
CA ALA A 88 0.29 -7.41 3.88
C ALA A 88 -0.64 -8.48 3.30
N ARG A 89 -0.18 -9.22 2.28
CA ARG A 89 -0.88 -10.36 1.72
C ARG A 89 -1.10 -11.47 2.74
N VAL A 90 -0.04 -11.86 3.47
CA VAL A 90 -0.12 -12.91 4.51
C VAL A 90 -1.09 -12.49 5.61
N TRP A 91 -0.99 -11.26 6.09
CA TRP A 91 -1.86 -10.74 7.15
C TRP A 91 -3.32 -10.59 6.72
N THR A 92 -3.57 -10.14 5.49
CA THR A 92 -4.93 -10.07 4.93
C THR A 92 -5.56 -11.45 4.84
N GLY A 93 -4.79 -12.47 4.44
CA GLY A 93 -5.26 -13.85 4.42
C GLY A 93 -5.57 -14.41 5.81
N ALA A 94 -4.77 -14.07 6.81
CA ALA A 94 -5.01 -14.46 8.20
C ALA A 94 -6.22 -13.73 8.82
N GLU A 95 -6.43 -12.46 8.49
CA GLU A 95 -7.55 -11.65 9.00
C GLU A 95 -8.90 -12.11 8.45
N PHE A 96 -8.98 -12.36 7.13
CA PHE A 96 -10.26 -12.67 6.46
C PHE A 96 -10.42 -14.16 6.10
N GLY A 97 -9.55 -15.04 6.59
CA GLY A 97 -9.55 -16.47 6.26
C GLY A 97 -10.86 -17.18 6.57
N ASP A 98 -11.55 -16.74 7.62
CA ASP A 98 -12.86 -17.26 8.05
C ASP A 98 -14.05 -16.40 7.60
N GLU A 99 -13.80 -15.35 6.79
CA GLU A 99 -14.79 -14.36 6.34
C GLU A 99 -14.88 -14.30 4.80
N PRO A 100 -15.34 -15.36 4.12
CA PRO A 100 -15.39 -15.40 2.66
C PRO A 100 -16.34 -14.38 2.03
N ASP A 101 -17.34 -13.89 2.79
CA ASP A 101 -18.30 -12.88 2.33
C ASP A 101 -17.85 -11.44 2.64
N ALA A 102 -16.59 -11.23 3.06
CA ALA A 102 -16.07 -9.89 3.33
C ALA A 102 -16.12 -9.00 2.08
N ASP A 103 -16.60 -7.77 2.25
CA ASP A 103 -16.71 -6.81 1.14
C ASP A 103 -15.34 -6.45 0.58
N LEU A 104 -15.08 -6.87 -0.67
CA LEU A 104 -13.78 -6.67 -1.32
C LEU A 104 -13.38 -5.19 -1.35
N ARG A 105 -14.32 -4.32 -1.71
CA ARG A 105 -14.04 -2.90 -2.00
C ARG A 105 -13.90 -2.06 -0.74
N GLY A 106 -14.78 -2.23 0.22
CA GLY A 106 -14.91 -1.41 1.42
C GLY A 106 -14.21 -1.98 2.64
N THR A 107 -13.89 -3.28 2.63
CA THR A 107 -13.25 -3.95 3.78
C THR A 107 -11.88 -4.50 3.42
N VAL A 108 -11.80 -5.45 2.48
CA VAL A 108 -10.57 -6.24 2.23
C VAL A 108 -9.47 -5.38 1.62
N ILE A 109 -9.72 -4.67 0.51
CA ILE A 109 -8.70 -3.83 -0.12
C ILE A 109 -8.23 -2.70 0.81
N PRO A 110 -9.12 -1.99 1.54
CA PRO A 110 -8.68 -1.02 2.55
C PRO A 110 -7.85 -1.65 3.67
N ALA A 111 -8.18 -2.86 4.13
CA ALA A 111 -7.36 -3.56 5.13
C ALA A 111 -5.99 -3.94 4.60
N PHE A 112 -5.93 -4.51 3.39
CA PHE A 112 -4.68 -4.80 2.70
C PHE A 112 -3.79 -3.56 2.58
N TYR A 113 -4.36 -2.41 2.17
CA TYR A 113 -3.64 -1.14 2.09
C TYR A 113 -3.05 -0.73 3.45
N ARG A 114 -3.86 -0.80 4.53
CA ARG A 114 -3.39 -0.47 5.89
C ARG A 114 -2.23 -1.37 6.34
N HIS A 115 -2.30 -2.67 6.05
CA HIS A 115 -1.21 -3.58 6.35
C HIS A 115 0.05 -3.23 5.56
N ALA A 116 -0.07 -2.99 4.25
CA ALA A 116 1.07 -2.62 3.41
C ALA A 116 1.72 -1.31 3.85
N ALA A 117 0.92 -0.31 4.21
CA ALA A 117 1.37 0.96 4.76
C ALA A 117 2.09 0.77 6.11
N GLY A 118 1.54 -0.03 7.01
CA GLY A 118 2.16 -0.34 8.29
C GLY A 118 3.51 -1.05 8.16
N PHE A 119 3.61 -2.07 7.29
CA PHE A 119 4.88 -2.76 7.03
C PHE A 119 5.89 -1.87 6.32
N HIS A 120 5.46 -1.05 5.35
CA HIS A 120 6.33 -0.11 4.64
C HIS A 120 7.05 0.82 5.61
N CYS A 121 6.30 1.40 6.56
CA CYS A 121 6.89 2.23 7.59
C CYS A 121 7.85 1.46 8.50
N ALA A 122 7.43 0.29 9.00
CA ALA A 122 8.30 -0.53 9.85
C ALA A 122 9.63 -0.87 9.15
N TYR A 123 9.62 -1.08 7.83
CA TYR A 123 10.81 -1.37 7.04
C TYR A 123 11.64 -0.13 6.69
N ARG A 124 11.01 1.05 6.62
CA ARG A 124 11.69 2.34 6.47
C ARG A 124 12.46 2.70 7.75
N ASP A 125 11.84 2.55 8.92
CA ASP A 125 12.47 2.83 10.22
C ASP A 125 13.68 1.92 10.47
N GLN A 126 13.57 0.63 10.12
CA GLN A 126 14.68 -0.33 10.26
C GLN A 126 15.90 -0.02 9.38
N ARG A 127 15.75 0.78 8.31
CA ARG A 127 16.87 1.23 7.47
C ARG A 127 17.50 2.55 7.96
N SER A 128 16.85 3.24 8.88
CA SER A 128 17.31 4.54 9.42
C SER A 128 18.07 4.40 10.74
N ALA A 129 18.11 3.18 11.32
CA ALA A 129 18.75 2.83 12.58
C ALA A 129 20.21 2.34 12.43
#